data_AF-A0A930WY55-F1
#
_entry.id   AF-A0A930WY55-F1
#
_cell.length_a   1.000
_cell.length_b   1.000
_cell.length_c   1.000
_cell.angle_alpha   90.00
_cell.angle_beta   90.00
_cell.angle_gamma   90.00
#
_symmetry.space_group_name_H-M   'P 1'
#
loop_
_entity.id
_entity.type
_entity.pdbx_description
1 polymer ?
#
loop_
_entity_poly.entity_id
_entity_poly.type
_entity_poly.pdbx_seq_one_letter_code
_entity_poly.pdbx_strand_id
1 'polypeptide(L)'
;AWGQYITDDKILGLNNVLIERYIKYLANIRLEAIGLPHLYPEIKDNPMEWIESFSNLNSTKTDFFEAKVTNYTKAAAFDFDDLE
;
A
#
# COMPACT_ATOMS: atom_id res chain seq x y z
N ALA A 1 -17.76 16.93 -1.50
CA ALA A 1 -16.43 16.30 -1.32
C ALA A 1 -16.33 15.79 0.11
N TRP A 2 -16.28 14.46 0.31
CA TRP A 2 -16.22 13.84 1.64
C TRP A 2 -14.86 14.02 2.32
N GLY A 3 -13.76 13.88 1.56
CA GLY A 3 -12.41 14.11 2.09
C GLY A 3 -12.19 15.54 2.58
N GLN A 4 -12.61 16.54 1.80
CA GLN A 4 -12.49 17.95 2.20
C GLN A 4 -13.32 18.26 3.45
N TYR A 5 -14.53 17.69 3.56
CA TYR A 5 -15.38 17.84 4.74
C TYR A 5 -14.75 17.27 6.01
N ILE A 6 -14.09 16.11 5.93
CA ILE A 6 -13.48 15.47 7.10
C ILE A 6 -12.20 16.19 7.54
N THR A 7 -11.41 16.65 6.58
CA THR A 7 -10.09 17.20 6.87
C THR A 7 -10.17 18.66 7.31
N ASP A 8 -11.15 19.41 6.79
CA ASP A 8 -11.47 20.80 7.13
C ASP A 8 -10.23 21.73 7.21
N ASP A 9 -9.20 21.43 6.39
CA ASP A 9 -7.89 22.10 6.35
C ASP A 9 -7.17 22.21 7.73
N LYS A 10 -7.54 21.37 8.68
CA LYS A 10 -7.01 21.37 10.06
C LYS A 10 -5.76 20.51 10.23
N ILE A 11 -5.35 19.79 9.19
CA ILE A 11 -4.22 18.85 9.23
C ILE A 11 -3.08 19.44 8.40
N LEU A 12 -2.01 19.84 9.09
CA LEU A 12 -0.82 20.37 8.44
C LEU A 12 -0.21 19.34 7.49
N GLY A 13 -0.04 19.72 6.22
CA GLY A 13 0.52 18.86 5.18
C GLY A 13 -0.53 18.01 4.43
N LEU A 14 -1.81 18.07 4.83
CA LEU A 14 -2.91 17.40 4.12
C LEU A 14 -3.93 18.44 3.65
N ASN A 15 -3.63 19.05 2.49
CA ASN A 15 -4.45 20.11 1.93
C ASN A 15 -5.54 19.55 1.01
N ASN A 16 -6.64 20.30 0.83
CA ASN A 16 -7.74 19.91 -0.05
C ASN A 16 -7.30 19.60 -1.49
N VAL A 17 -6.35 20.38 -2.03
CA VAL A 17 -5.78 20.17 -3.38
C VAL A 17 -5.00 18.86 -3.45
N LEU A 18 -4.24 18.53 -2.40
CA LEU A 18 -3.44 17.32 -2.34
C LEU A 18 -4.34 16.08 -2.31
N ILE A 19 -5.39 16.11 -1.48
CA ILE A 19 -6.40 15.05 -1.39
C ILE A 19 -7.06 14.82 -2.76
N GLU A 20 -7.47 15.90 -3.43
CA GLU A 20 -8.12 15.77 -4.74
C GLU A 20 -7.19 15.14 -5.79
N ARG A 21 -5.93 15.59 -5.84
CA ARG A 21 -4.92 15.03 -6.74
C ARG A 21 -4.69 13.54 -6.46
N TYR A 22 -4.64 13.15 -5.20
CA TYR A 22 -4.44 11.75 -4.83
C TYR A 22 -5.65 10.87 -5.18
N ILE A 23 -6.87 11.36 -5.01
CA ILE A 23 -8.08 10.65 -5.44
C ILE A 23 -8.07 10.43 -6.96
N LYS A 24 -7.67 11.45 -7.73
CA LYS A 24 -7.55 11.35 -9.20
C LYS A 24 -6.44 10.36 -9.61
N TYR A 25 -5.31 10.36 -8.91
CA TYR A 25 -4.25 9.38 -9.10
C TYR A 25 -4.76 7.94 -8.87
N LEU A 26 -5.45 7.69 -7.75
CA LEU A 26 -6.07 6.38 -7.47
C LEU A 26 -7.14 5.99 -8.50
N ALA A 27 -7.88 6.96 -9.02
CA ALA A 27 -8.87 6.71 -10.06
C ALA A 27 -8.20 6.21 -11.34
N ASN A 28 -7.08 6.82 -11.77
CA ASN A 28 -6.31 6.35 -12.93
C ASN A 28 -5.80 4.92 -12.73
N ILE A 29 -5.22 4.60 -11.56
CA ILE A 29 -4.77 3.23 -11.25
C ILE A 29 -5.91 2.21 -11.38
N ARG A 30 -7.09 2.54 -10.87
CA ARG A 30 -8.26 1.64 -10.95
C ARG A 30 -8.77 1.49 -12.37
N LEU A 31 -8.73 2.55 -13.17
CA LEU A 31 -9.08 2.52 -14.60
C LEU A 31 -8.10 1.64 -15.39
N GLU A 32 -6.80 1.80 -15.13
CA GLU A 32 -5.75 0.98 -15.74
C GLU A 32 -5.93 -0.50 -15.39
N ALA A 33 -6.25 -0.82 -14.13
CA ALA A 33 -6.48 -2.19 -13.68
C ALA A 33 -7.66 -2.89 -14.40
N ILE A 34 -8.61 -2.13 -14.95
CA ILE A 34 -9.74 -2.65 -15.76
C ILE A 34 -9.55 -2.42 -17.26
N GLY A 35 -8.36 -1.99 -17.70
CA GLY A 35 -8.02 -1.79 -19.11
C GLY A 35 -8.65 -0.55 -19.76
N LEU A 36 -9.10 0.41 -18.96
CA LEU A 36 -9.65 1.67 -19.44
C LEU A 36 -8.57 2.77 -19.51
N PRO A 37 -8.71 3.74 -20.44
CA PRO A 37 -7.79 4.87 -20.53
C PRO A 37 -7.88 5.77 -19.29
N HIS A 38 -6.76 6.41 -18.95
CA HIS A 38 -6.70 7.34 -17.82
C HIS A 38 -7.62 8.53 -18.05
N LEU A 39 -8.45 8.83 -17.05
CA LEU A 39 -9.35 9.99 -17.08
C LEU A 39 -8.61 11.29 -16.81
N TYR A 40 -7.52 11.24 -16.04
CA TYR A 40 -6.71 12.39 -15.63
C TYR A 40 -5.26 12.24 -16.11
N PRO A 41 -4.95 12.41 -17.40
CA PRO A 41 -3.61 12.18 -17.96
C PRO A 41 -2.53 13.12 -17.41
N GLU A 42 -2.92 14.24 -16.82
CA GLU A 42 -2.05 15.21 -16.16
C GLU A 42 -1.54 14.73 -14.79
N ILE A 43 -2.17 13.69 -14.21
CA ILE A 43 -1.79 13.12 -12.91
C ILE A 43 -1.19 11.73 -13.15
N LYS A 44 0.14 11.70 -13.27
CA LYS A 44 0.92 10.48 -13.49
C LYS A 44 1.62 10.00 -12.22
N ASP A 45 2.15 10.93 -11.44
CA ASP A 45 2.94 10.63 -10.26
C ASP A 45 2.07 10.62 -9.00
N ASN A 46 2.45 9.80 -8.01
CA ASN A 46 1.78 9.74 -6.72
C ASN A 46 2.05 11.04 -5.94
N PRO A 47 1.05 11.90 -5.66
CA PRO A 47 1.26 13.12 -4.90
C PRO A 47 1.53 12.90 -3.40
N MET A 48 1.31 11.68 -2.88
CA MET A 48 1.50 11.33 -1.47
C MET A 48 2.27 10.00 -1.33
N GLU A 49 3.50 9.95 -1.83
CA GLU A 49 4.37 8.75 -1.75
C GLU A 49 4.57 8.24 -0.32
N TRP A 50 4.60 9.14 0.67
CA TRP A 50 4.74 8.79 2.08
C TRP A 50 3.59 7.92 2.62
N ILE A 51 2.41 7.92 1.99
CA ILE A 51 1.28 7.03 2.35
C ILE A 51 1.57 5.57 2.00
N GLU A 52 2.34 5.30 0.93
CA GLU A 52 2.65 3.93 0.52
C GLU A 52 3.48 3.19 1.56
N SER A 53 4.35 3.92 2.27
CA SER A 53 5.13 3.37 3.40
C SER A 53 4.23 2.87 4.54
N PHE A 54 3.08 3.52 4.76
CA PHE A 54 2.08 3.06 5.74
C PHE A 54 1.15 1.97 5.18
N SER A 55 1.00 1.89 3.87
CA SER A 55 0.12 0.92 3.21
C SER A 55 0.73 -0.49 3.19
N ASN A 56 2.05 -0.60 3.26
CA ASN A 56 2.76 -1.87 3.27
C ASN A 56 2.94 -2.42 4.71
N LEU A 57 1.82 -2.80 5.34
CA LEU A 57 1.78 -3.38 6.69
C LEU A 57 2.62 -4.67 6.81
N ASN A 58 2.82 -5.39 5.71
CA ASN A 58 3.62 -6.62 5.66
C ASN A 58 5.14 -6.36 5.62
N SER A 59 5.58 -5.12 5.35
CA SER A 59 6.99 -4.74 5.34
C SER A 59 7.42 -4.01 6.62
N THR A 60 6.48 -3.64 7.47
CA THR A 60 6.77 -3.23 8.84
C THR A 60 7.29 -4.46 9.57
N LYS A 61 8.60 -4.50 9.84
CA LYS A 61 9.23 -5.51 10.70
C LYS A 61 8.36 -5.69 11.95
N THR A 62 7.65 -6.81 12.03
CA THR A 62 6.99 -7.23 13.26
C THR A 62 8.04 -7.24 14.35
N ASP A 63 7.73 -6.61 15.48
CA ASP A 63 8.66 -6.55 16.60
C ASP A 63 9.10 -7.99 16.95
N PHE A 64 10.37 -8.21 17.26
CA PHE A 64 10.94 -9.57 17.39
C PHE A 64 10.23 -10.41 18.47
N PHE A 65 9.50 -9.76 19.38
CA PHE A 65 8.73 -10.36 20.46
C PHE A 65 7.27 -10.68 20.09
N GLU A 66 6.76 -10.15 18.97
CA GLU A 66 5.40 -10.38 18.47
C GLU A 66 5.35 -11.43 17.35
N ALA A 67 6.50 -11.72 16.72
CA ALA A 67 6.60 -12.73 15.66
C ALA A 67 6.75 -14.16 16.22
N LYS A 68 5.76 -15.03 16.01
CA LYS A 68 5.89 -16.47 16.31
C LYS A 68 6.89 -17.11 15.34
N VAL A 69 7.99 -17.67 15.87
CA VAL A 69 9.03 -18.37 15.08
C VAL A 69 8.43 -19.60 14.39
N THR A 70 8.17 -19.50 13.09
CA THR A 70 7.65 -20.61 12.25
C THR A 70 8.75 -21.41 11.54
N ASN A 71 10.03 -21.11 11.79
CA ASN A 71 11.17 -21.73 11.08
C ASN A 71 11.35 -23.24 11.31
N TYR A 72 10.69 -23.86 12.28
CA TYR A 72 10.83 -25.30 12.53
C TYR A 72 10.02 -26.18 11.57
N THR A 73 9.07 -25.65 10.78
CA THR A 73 8.28 -26.47 9.85
C THR A 73 9.01 -26.81 8.56
N LYS A 74 10.02 -26.02 8.14
CA LYS A 74 10.77 -26.29 6.89
C LYS A 74 11.81 -27.41 7.02
N ALA A 75 12.24 -27.77 8.22
CA ALA A 75 13.22 -28.84 8.43
C ALA A 75 12.62 -30.25 8.46
N ALA A 76 11.29 -30.37 8.65
CA ALA A 76 10.59 -31.65 8.67
C ALA A 76 10.20 -32.16 7.26
N ALA A 77 10.45 -31.37 6.21
CA ALA A 77 10.16 -31.72 4.82
C ALA A 77 11.41 -32.17 4.03
N PHE A 78 12.53 -32.41 4.72
CA PHE A 78 13.64 -33.15 4.13
C PHE A 78 13.37 -34.64 4.34
N ASP A 79 12.86 -35.26 3.28
CA ASP A 79 12.66 -36.70 3.19
C ASP A 79 14.03 -37.38 3.20
N PHE A 80 14.32 -38.13 4.26
CA PHE A 80 15.57 -38.89 4.40
C PHE A 80 15.53 -40.23 3.65
N ASP A 81 14.43 -40.56 2.98
CA ASP A 81 14.21 -41.81 2.23
C ASP A 81 14.98 -41.86 0.88
N ASP A 82 15.47 -40.73 0.37
CA ASP A 82 16.21 -40.65 -0.91
C ASP A 82 17.73 -40.94 -0.78
N LEU A 83 18.20 -41.43 0.38
CA LEU A 83 19.61 -41.74 0.66
C LEU A 83 19.89 -43.24 0.86
N GLU A 84 19.34 -44.10 -0.01
CA GLU A 84 19.76 -45.51 -0.14
C GLU A 84 20.39 -45.80 -1.52
#